data_AF-A0A8H9IIG7-F1
#
_entry.id   AF-A0A8H9IIG7-F1
#
_cell.length_a   1.000
_cell.length_b   1.000
_cell.length_c   1.000
_cell.angle_alpha   90.00
_cell.angle_beta   90.00
_cell.angle_gamma   90.00
#
_symmetry.space_group_name_H-M   'P 1'
#
loop_
_entity.id
_entity.type
_entity.pdbx_description
1 polymer ?
#
loop_
_entity_poly.entity_id
_entity_poly.type
_entity_poly.pdbx_seq_one_letter_code
_entity_poly.pdbx_strand_id
1 'polypeptide(L)' 'MSNIADLIKKIAFAVDKVAITEGLALEISDEQLEQSIDASFWKAEYRPHKRVSI' A
#
# COMPACT_ATOMS: atom_id res chain seq x y z
N MET A 1 5.82 7.13 20.71
CA MET A 1 5.13 8.12 19.85
C MET A 1 4.48 7.34 18.73
N SER A 2 3.14 7.24 18.70
CA SER A 2 2.45 6.54 17.61
C SER A 2 2.68 7.29 16.31
N ASN A 3 3.46 6.69 15.41
CA ASN A 3 3.78 7.26 14.12
C ASN A 3 2.51 7.23 13.26
N ILE A 4 2.08 8.41 12.78
CA ILE A 4 0.89 8.56 11.93
C ILE A 4 0.98 7.62 10.70
N ALA A 5 2.20 7.38 10.21
CA ALA A 5 2.44 6.49 9.08
C ALA A 5 2.01 5.04 9.37
N ASP A 6 2.32 4.53 10.57
CA ASP A 6 1.94 3.16 10.97
C ASP A 6 0.42 3.03 11.14
N LEU A 7 -0.24 4.09 11.61
CA LEU A 7 -1.69 4.13 11.71
C LEU A 7 -2.34 4.08 10.31
N ILE A 8 -1.83 4.88 9.35
CA ILE A 8 -2.34 4.91 7.98
C ILE A 8 -2.17 3.54 7.31
N LYS A 9 -1.02 2.88 7.46
CA LYS A 9 -0.79 1.53 6.90
C LYS A 9 -1.76 0.50 7.47
N LYS A 10 -2.03 0.53 8.78
CA LYS A 10 -3.01 -0.36 9.41
C LYS A 10 -4.43 -0.14 8.89
N ILE A 11 -4.83 1.10 8.65
CA ILE A 11 -6.12 1.42 8.06
C ILE A 11 -6.20 0.89 6.64
N ALA A 12 -5.16 1.09 5.81
CA ALA A 12 -5.10 0.56 4.45
C ALA A 12 -5.26 -0.96 4.44
N PHE A 13 -4.48 -1.68 5.27
CA PHE A 13 -4.57 -3.13 5.40
C PHE A 13 -5.98 -3.61 5.78
N ALA A 14 -6.63 -2.95 6.75
CA ALA A 14 -7.98 -3.31 7.16
C ALA A 14 -9.01 -3.09 6.04
N VAL A 15 -8.90 -1.97 5.30
CA VAL A 15 -9.80 -1.66 4.17
C VAL A 15 -9.61 -2.67 3.03
N ASP A 16 -8.36 -2.99 2.68
CA ASP A 16 -8.05 -3.94 1.62
C ASP A 16 -8.54 -5.36 1.97
N LYS A 17 -8.42 -5.80 3.23
CA LYS A 17 -8.98 -7.09 3.68
C LYS A 17 -10.50 -7.16 3.52
N VAL A 18 -11.21 -6.06 3.81
CA VAL A 18 -12.66 -5.97 3.57
C VAL A 18 -12.95 -6.04 2.07
N ALA A 19 -12.23 -5.28 1.24
CA ALA A 19 -12.40 -5.29 -0.20
C ALA A 19 -12.16 -6.68 -0.83
N ILE A 20 -11.17 -7.43 -0.35
CA ILE A 20 -10.92 -8.81 -0.77
C ILE A 20 -12.09 -9.72 -0.35
N THR A 21 -12.56 -9.60 0.89
CA THR A 21 -13.65 -10.42 1.42
C THR A 21 -14.97 -10.17 0.67
N GLU A 22 -15.23 -8.92 0.28
CA GLU A 22 -16.40 -8.53 -0.52
C GLU A 22 -16.26 -8.86 -2.01
N GLY A 23 -15.10 -9.38 -2.46
CA GLY A 23 -14.84 -9.72 -3.86
C GLY A 23 -14.63 -8.51 -4.77
N LEU A 24 -14.32 -7.34 -4.20
CA LEU A 24 -14.00 -6.11 -4.92
C LEU A 24 -12.52 -6.07 -5.36
N ALA A 25 -11.66 -6.83 -4.69
CA ALA A 25 -10.24 -6.93 -4.96
C ALA A 25 -9.81 -8.40 -5.19
N LEU A 26 -8.65 -8.58 -5.83
CA LEU A 26 -8.05 -9.90 -6.04
C LEU A 26 -7.66 -10.51 -4.69
N GLU A 27 -7.97 -11.80 -4.50
CA GLU A 27 -7.51 -12.54 -3.33
C GLU A 27 -5.99 -12.72 -3.39
N ILE A 28 -5.31 -12.01 -2.48
CA ILE A 28 -3.85 -12.05 -2.33
C ILE A 28 -3.51 -12.39 -0.87
N SER A 29 -2.31 -12.91 -0.66
CA SER A 29 -1.84 -13.24 0.69
C SER A 29 -1.57 -11.96 1.51
N ASP A 30 -1.72 -12.03 2.83
CA ASP A 30 -1.51 -10.87 3.73
C ASP A 30 -0.12 -10.23 3.53
N GLU A 31 0.92 -11.04 3.30
CA GLU A 31 2.28 -10.56 3.05
C GLU A 31 2.39 -9.80 1.72
N GLN A 32 1.66 -10.21 0.68
CA GLN A 32 1.60 -9.49 -0.60
C GLN A 32 0.83 -8.18 -0.48
N LEU A 33 -0.19 -8.17 0.38
CA LEU A 33 -0.97 -6.98 0.66
C LEU A 33 -0.13 -5.93 1.39
N GLU A 34 0.62 -6.34 2.42
CA GLU A 34 1.56 -5.47 3.12
C GLU A 34 2.63 -4.90 2.17
N GLN A 35 3.21 -5.74 1.31
CA GLN A 35 4.18 -5.30 0.29
C GLN A 35 3.56 -4.30 -0.71
N SER A 36 2.32 -4.52 -1.14
CA SER A 36 1.63 -3.60 -2.06
C SER A 36 1.35 -2.24 -1.42
N ILE A 37 0.95 -2.25 -0.15
CA ILE A 37 0.76 -1.03 0.64
C ILE A 37 2.10 -0.30 0.79
N ASP A 38 3.19 -0.99 1.12
CA ASP A 38 4.52 -0.37 1.26
C ASP A 38 5.09 0.16 -0.05
N ALA A 39 4.84 -0.52 -1.17
CA ALA A 39 5.26 -0.09 -2.50
C ALA A 39 4.50 1.16 -2.98
N SER A 40 3.22 1.26 -2.58
CA SER A 40 2.33 2.38 -2.90
C SER A 40 2.45 3.53 -1.91
N PHE A 41 2.99 3.28 -0.71
CA PHE A 41 3.15 4.28 0.33
C PHE A 41 4.09 5.38 -0.13
N TRP A 42 3.60 6.61 -0.08
CA TRP A 42 4.39 7.77 -0.46
C TRP A 42 5.53 7.98 0.54
N LYS A 43 6.75 8.08 0.02
CA LYS A 43 7.95 8.42 0.78
C LYS A 43 8.31 9.86 0.45
N ALA A 44 8.72 10.63 1.46
CA ALA A 44 9.14 12.03 1.29
C ALA A 44 10.43 12.19 0.48
N GLU A 45 11.07 11.09 0.09
CA GLU A 45 12.26 11.07 -0.74
C GLU A 45 11.92 11.38 -2.21
N TYR A 46 12.78 12.18 -2.84
CA TYR A 46 12.65 12.49 -4.25
C TYR A 46 12.79 11.22 -5.10
N ARG A 47 11.68 10.76 -5.69
CA ARG A 47 11.70 9.58 -6.57
C ARG A 47 12.34 9.98 -7.91
N PRO A 48 13.50 9.40 -8.31
CA PRO A 48 14.20 9.81 -9.51
C PRO A 48 13.30 9.65 -10.73
N HIS A 49 13.08 10.74 -11.46
CA HIS A 49 12.28 10.73 -12.68
C HIS A 49 13.12 10.18 -13.82
N LYS A 50 12.83 8.95 -14.23
CA LYS A 50 13.40 8.38 -15.46
C LYS A 50 12.65 8.97 -16.65
N ARG A 51 13.35 9.62 -17.59
CA ARG A 51 12.76 10.01 -18.87
C ARG A 51 12.35 8.74 -19.61
N VAL A 52 11.05 8.52 -19.73
CA VAL A 52 10.44 7.52 -20.63
C VAL A 52 10.02 8.25 -21.90
N SER A 53 11.01 8.67 -22.69
CA SER A 53 10.78 9.15 -24.05
C SER A 53 11.63 8.27 -24.98
N ILE A 54 10.99 7.26 -25.55
CA ILE A 54 11.43 6.49 -26.73
C ILE A 54 10.28 6.52 -27.71
#